data_AF-A0A193C072-F1
#
_entry.id   AF-A0A193C072-F1
#
_cell.length_a   1.000
_cell.length_b   1.000
_cell.length_c   1.000
_cell.angle_alpha   90.00
_cell.angle_beta   90.00
_cell.angle_gamma   90.00
#
_symmetry.space_group_name_H-M   'P 1'
#
loop_
_entity.id
_entity.type
_entity.pdbx_description
1 polymer ?
#
loop_
_entity_poly.entity_id
_entity_poly.type
_entity_poly.pdbx_seq_one_letter_code
_entity_poly.pdbx_strand_id
1 'polypeptide(L)'
;MITELGFPGFFLIVWDIVRFAREAGILCQGRGGAAANSAVCFALRITSVDAVRYGLLFERFLAPERDGYPDIDVFTGLTSR
;
A
#
# COMPACT_ATOMS: atom_id res chain seq x y z
N MET A 1 5.21 15.02 1.84
CA MET A 1 5.87 13.82 2.39
C MET A 1 6.29 12.78 1.34
N ILE A 2 5.41 12.07 0.61
CA ILE A 2 5.86 10.98 -0.32
C ILE A 2 6.79 11.49 -1.43
N THR A 3 6.46 12.63 -2.03
CA THR A 3 7.28 13.28 -3.07
C THR A 3 8.58 13.83 -2.52
N GLU A 4 8.53 14.48 -1.36
CA GLU A 4 9.68 15.06 -0.66
C GLU A 4 10.71 14.01 -0.23
N LEU A 5 10.24 12.84 0.21
CA LEU A 5 11.11 11.72 0.61
C LEU A 5 11.59 10.87 -0.57
N GLY A 6 11.25 11.24 -1.82
CA GLY A 6 11.76 10.54 -3.00
C GLY A 6 11.14 9.16 -3.26
N PHE A 7 9.97 8.86 -2.68
CA PHE A 7 9.29 7.58 -2.87
C PHE A 7 8.17 7.52 -3.93
N PRO A 8 7.89 8.52 -4.80
CA PRO A 8 6.73 8.41 -5.70
C PRO A 8 6.84 7.23 -6.67
N GLY A 9 8.05 6.92 -7.17
CA GLY A 9 8.29 5.78 -8.06
C GLY A 9 7.99 4.43 -7.39
N PHE A 10 8.28 4.30 -6.10
CA PHE A 10 7.97 3.09 -5.34
C PHE A 10 6.46 2.82 -5.30
N PHE A 11 5.64 3.84 -5.02
CA PHE A 11 4.19 3.68 -5.01
C PHE A 11 3.63 3.36 -6.40
N LEU A 12 4.20 3.92 -7.46
CA LEU A 12 3.79 3.63 -8.84
C LEU A 12 4.08 2.17 -9.23
N ILE A 13 5.25 1.64 -8.88
CA ILE A 13 5.60 0.24 -9.13
C ILE A 13 4.65 -0.69 -8.39
N VAL A 14 4.41 -0.43 -7.10
CA VAL A 14 3.48 -1.24 -6.29
C VAL A 14 2.06 -1.18 -6.84
N TRP A 15 1.61 0.02 -7.24
CA TRP A 15 0.32 0.19 -7.88
C TRP A 15 0.20 -0.62 -9.18
N ASP A 16 1.23 -0.63 -10.01
CA ASP A 16 1.22 -1.37 -11.28
C ASP A 16 1.12 -2.88 -11.05
N ILE A 17 1.85 -3.41 -10.06
CA ILE A 17 1.76 -4.83 -9.66
C ILE A 17 0.35 -5.18 -9.17
N VAL A 18 -0.21 -4.38 -8.25
CA VAL A 18 -1.55 -4.60 -7.70
C VAL A 18 -2.63 -4.48 -8.78
N ARG A 19 -2.46 -3.53 -9.70
CA ARG A 19 -3.35 -3.35 -10.86
C ARG A 19 -3.31 -4.59 -11.76
N PHE A 20 -2.12 -5.04 -12.15
CA PHE A 20 -1.95 -6.23 -12.99
C PHE A 20 -2.59 -7.46 -12.38
N ALA A 21 -2.31 -7.72 -11.09
CA ALA A 21 -2.85 -8.87 -10.41
C ALA A 21 -4.39 -8.84 -10.35
N ARG A 22 -4.99 -7.67 -10.11
CA ARG A 22 -6.43 -7.48 -10.14
C ARG A 22 -7.02 -7.73 -11.54
N GLU A 23 -6.38 -7.24 -12.59
CA GLU A 23 -6.78 -7.48 -13.98
C GLU A 23 -6.66 -8.97 -14.36
N ALA A 24 -5.67 -9.67 -13.81
CA ALA A 24 -5.47 -11.11 -13.99
C ALA A 24 -6.38 -12.00 -13.11
N GLY A 25 -7.25 -11.42 -12.27
CA GLY A 25 -8.11 -12.17 -11.35
C GLY A 25 -7.37 -12.81 -10.16
N ILE A 26 -6.13 -12.40 -9.92
CA ILE A 26 -5.33 -12.81 -8.76
C ILE A 26 -5.79 -11.95 -7.58
N LEU A 27 -6.14 -12.60 -6.48
CA LEU A 27 -6.51 -11.89 -5.26
C LEU A 27 -5.24 -11.20 -4.73
N CYS A 28 -5.18 -9.88 -4.87
CA CYS A 28 -4.20 -9.03 -4.23
C CYS A 28 -4.87 -8.22 -3.13
N GLN A 29 -4.60 -8.60 -1.89
CA GLN A 29 -5.08 -7.84 -0.75
C GLN A 29 -3.87 -7.46 0.10
N GLY A 30 -3.67 -6.15 0.30
CA GLY A 30 -2.68 -5.66 1.23
C GLY A 30 -2.95 -6.26 2.61
N ARG A 31 -1.95 -6.93 3.17
CA ARG A 31 -2.03 -7.44 4.54
C ARG A 31 -2.06 -6.21 5.47
N GLY A 32 -2.81 -6.27 6.58
CA GLY A 32 -3.06 -5.14 7.49
C GLY A 32 -1.84 -4.61 8.27
N GLY A 33 -0.71 -4.39 7.60
CA GLY A 33 0.52 -3.82 8.12
C GLY A 33 0.59 -2.30 7.92
N ALA A 34 1.81 -1.78 7.83
CA ALA A 34 2.08 -0.35 7.81
C ALA A 34 1.30 0.40 6.71
N ALA A 35 1.12 -0.22 5.54
CA ALA A 35 0.34 0.33 4.42
C ALA A 35 -1.13 0.67 4.76
N ALA A 36 -1.74 0.05 5.78
CA ALA A 36 -3.10 0.37 6.24
C ALA A 36 -3.21 1.79 6.82
N ASN A 37 -2.10 2.37 7.29
CA ASN A 37 -2.09 3.73 7.84
C ASN A 37 -2.00 4.81 6.74
N SER A 38 -1.99 4.43 5.46
CA SER A 38 -1.88 5.37 4.34
C SER A 38 -3.18 5.49 3.56
N ALA A 39 -3.73 6.70 3.52
CA ALA A 39 -4.83 7.04 2.62
C ALA A 39 -4.46 6.84 1.14
N VAL A 40 -3.20 7.02 0.77
CA VAL A 40 -2.70 6.79 -0.59
C VAL A 40 -2.75 5.30 -0.94
N CYS A 41 -2.31 4.42 -0.03
CA CYS A 41 -2.44 2.97 -0.24
C CYS A 41 -3.90 2.54 -0.40
N PHE A 42 -4.83 3.15 0.33
CA PHE A 42 -6.26 2.89 0.16
C PHE A 42 -6.78 3.36 -1.20
N ALA A 43 -6.45 4.59 -1.60
CA ALA A 43 -6.84 5.17 -2.89
C ALA A 43 -6.31 4.36 -4.09
N LEU A 44 -5.07 3.85 -3.97
CA LEU A 44 -4.43 3.00 -4.98
C LEU A 44 -4.91 1.54 -4.95
N ARG A 45 -5.83 1.18 -4.05
CA ARG A 45 -6.33 -0.18 -3.83
C ARG A 45 -5.24 -1.18 -3.41
N ILE A 46 -4.15 -0.68 -2.84
CA ILE A 46 -3.10 -1.51 -2.23
C ILE A 46 -3.62 -2.10 -0.92
N THR A 47 -4.39 -1.33 -0.15
CA THR A 47 -5.11 -1.81 1.05
C THR A 47 -6.61 -1.57 0.92
N SER A 48 -7.41 -2.39 1.61
CA SER A 48 -8.85 -2.19 1.76
C SER A 48 -9.24 -1.39 3.01
N VAL A 49 -8.26 -0.96 3.82
CA VAL A 49 -8.49 -0.20 5.06
C VAL A 49 -8.48 1.30 4.76
N ASP A 50 -9.56 2.00 5.14
CA ASP A 50 -9.65 3.45 5.04
C ASP A 50 -9.01 4.12 6.27
N ALA A 51 -7.74 4.52 6.13
CA ALA A 51 -6.97 5.17 7.19
C ALA A 51 -7.65 6.42 7.76
N VAL A 52 -8.37 7.18 6.93
CA VAL A 52 -9.02 8.43 7.34
C VAL A 52 -10.24 8.10 8.20
N ARG A 53 -11.06 7.15 7.77
CA ARG A 53 -12.24 6.70 8.54
C ARG A 53 -11.87 6.13 9.91
N TYR A 54 -10.74 5.43 10.00
CA TYR A 54 -10.28 4.80 11.23
C TYR A 54 -9.30 5.66 12.05
N GLY A 55 -8.97 6.88 11.59
CA GLY A 55 -8.05 7.78 12.29
C GLY A 55 -6.63 7.20 12.45
N LEU A 56 -6.16 6.43 11.46
CA LEU A 56 -4.84 5.81 11.49
C LEU A 56 -3.75 6.85 11.16
N LEU A 57 -2.63 6.76 11.89
CA LEU A 57 -1.52 7.73 11.80
C LEU A 57 -0.57 7.38 10.66
N PHE A 58 -0.48 8.25 9.66
CA PHE A 58 0.37 8.05 8.48
C PHE A 58 1.86 7.95 8.81
N GLU A 59 2.30 8.61 9.88
CA GLU A 59 3.68 8.60 10.38
C GLU A 59 4.14 7.20 10.81
N ARG A 60 3.20 6.30 11.17
CA ARG A 60 3.53 4.89 11.46
C ARG A 60 3.95 4.12 10.22
N PHE A 61 3.63 4.64 9.04
CA PHE A 61 4.00 4.05 7.75
C PHE A 61 5.25 4.71 7.17
N LEU A 62 5.24 6.03 7.08
CA LEU A 62 6.33 6.81 6.50
C LEU A 62 6.58 8.03 7.39
N ALA A 63 7.82 8.21 7.84
CA ALA A 63 8.24 9.36 8.62
C ALA A 63 9.68 9.74 8.22
N PRO A 64 10.05 11.04 8.24
CA PRO A 64 11.40 11.48 7.91
C PRO A 64 12.49 10.85 8.77
N GLU A 65 12.16 10.50 10.02
CA GLU A 65 13.08 9.89 10.99
C GLU A 65 13.22 8.37 10.82
N ARG A 66 12.43 7.77 9.92
CA ARG A 66 12.44 6.32 9.68
C ARG A 66 13.33 6.01 8.48
N ASP A 67 14.50 5.46 8.74
CA ASP A 67 15.40 5.02 7.68
C ASP A 67 14.88 3.76 6.98
N GLY A 68 15.00 3.73 5.65
CA GLY A 68 14.67 2.58 4.81
C GLY A 68 13.38 2.72 3.99
N TYR A 69 13.19 1.80 3.06
CA TYR A 69 11.99 1.76 2.22
C TYR A 69 10.76 1.39 3.06
N PRO A 70 9.59 2.02 2.81
CA PRO A 70 8.35 1.63 3.47
C PRO A 70 7.98 0.20 3.04
N ASP A 71 7.63 -0.62 4.02
CA ASP A 71 7.25 -2.01 3.77
C ASP A 71 5.79 -2.09 3.32
N ILE A 72 5.55 -2.67 2.14
CA ILE A 72 4.22 -2.91 1.59
C ILE A 72 4.09 -4.39 1.24
N ASP A 73 3.50 -5.14 2.17
CA ASP A 73 3.14 -6.54 1.96
C ASP A 73 1.86 -6.67 1.13
N VAL A 74 1.99 -7.21 -0.08
CA VAL A 74 0.86 -7.60 -0.93
C VAL A 74 0.71 -9.12 -0.89
N PHE A 75 -0.39 -9.64 -0.34
CA PHE A 75 -0.66 -11.07 -0.38
C PHE A 75 -1.32 -11.42 -1.71
N THR A 76 -0.69 -12.29 -2.49
CA THR A 76 -1.25 -12.85 -3.73
C THR A 76 -1.84 -14.23 -3.44
N GLY A 77 -3.16 -14.36 -3.52
CA GLY A 77 -3.85 -15.65 -3.48
C GLY A 77 -4.35 -16.05 -4.86
N LEU A 78 -4.15 -17.31 -5.24
CA LEU A 78 -4.94 -17.89 -6.32
C LEU A 78 -6.38 -18.04 -5.80
N THR A 79 -7.34 -17.42 -6.49
CA THR A 79 -8.74 -17.74 -6.27
C THR A 79 -8.97 -19.16 -6.79
N SER A 80 -9.00 -20.15 -5.89
CA SER A 80 -9.58 -21.44 -6.22
C SER A 80 -11.04 -21.17 -6.58
N ARG A 81 -11.36 -21.28 -7.87
CA ARG A 81 -12.69 -21.75 -8.24
C ARG A 81 -12.76 -23.25 -7.98
#